data_AF-A0A2N5YPK2-F1
#
_entry.id   AF-A0A2N5YPK2-F1
#
_cell.length_a   1.000
_cell.length_b   1.000
_cell.length_c   1.000
_cell.angle_alpha   90.00
_cell.angle_beta   90.00
_cell.angle_gamma   90.00
#
_symmetry.space_group_name_H-M   'P 1'
#
loop_
_entity.id
_entity.type
_entity.pdbx_description
1 polymer ?
#
loop_
_entity_poly.entity_id
_entity_poly.type
_entity_poly.pdbx_seq_one_letter_code
_entity_poly.pdbx_strand_id
1 'polypeptide(L)'
;MITTSCKKDKEEITEGESILPTSFKVDIPSSISNDQSNKSIQADTLKGNEIYEHLRTFIAIGEGAADIVQSIMQAISVYNINRAMSLSFQGDDDGRTKNLTVVENSSYDGINWEFQMTITDADSESNADGGNGMQIFWNTSPVKGIALLKPYNINRNDTELDQAVFRIDYSEAGEYGYDKHMFVSIIDIPMPDPSIDPFGMNNLKMFAGKTGDIVDIYGNSNHPNAFFYTTNTGFNWAFVASGNEAQDIAVAELGLPPHTLDASDRATLLETYSIKTVLTDEINQHFINTYGFLPDSASLADYLGDADAPGYFNTNGFSQSGSAPSGDYSPLNDNIQSMAPFNPSTVNNLTIEFKN
;
A
#
# COMPACT_ATOMS: atom_id res chain seq x y z
N MET A 1 -19.11 45.75 24.39
CA MET A 1 -18.20 45.46 23.26
C MET A 1 -18.33 43.98 23.00
N ILE A 2 -19.08 43.61 21.96
CA ILE A 2 -19.46 42.22 21.67
C ILE A 2 -18.53 41.76 20.55
N THR A 3 -17.67 40.80 20.83
CA THR A 3 -16.84 40.12 19.81
C THR A 3 -17.63 38.93 19.29
N THR A 4 -18.14 39.07 18.06
CA THR A 4 -18.94 38.08 17.35
C THR A 4 -18.09 36.87 16.97
N SER A 5 -18.42 35.72 17.55
CA SER A 5 -17.98 34.40 17.09
C SER A 5 -18.60 34.11 15.73
N CYS A 6 -17.76 33.83 14.72
CA CYS A 6 -18.22 33.23 13.48
C CYS A 6 -18.63 31.78 13.77
N LYS A 7 -19.94 31.51 13.81
CA LYS A 7 -20.46 30.15 13.65
C LYS A 7 -20.44 29.84 12.15
N LYS A 8 -19.71 28.80 11.73
CA LYS A 8 -19.96 28.17 10.43
C LYS A 8 -21.20 27.31 10.61
N ASP A 9 -22.31 27.75 10.02
CA ASP A 9 -23.45 26.89 9.79
C ASP A 9 -23.02 25.73 8.89
N LYS A 10 -23.54 24.53 9.16
CA LYS A 10 -23.38 23.36 8.29
C LYS A 10 -24.10 23.68 6.98
N GLU A 11 -23.38 24.16 5.97
CA GLU A 11 -23.89 24.23 4.61
C GLU A 11 -24.05 22.79 4.11
N GLU A 12 -25.30 22.39 3.87
CA GLU A 12 -25.62 21.20 3.10
C GLU A 12 -25.06 21.37 1.69
N ILE A 13 -24.28 20.38 1.26
CA ILE A 13 -23.66 20.31 -0.06
C ILE A 13 -24.79 20.26 -1.09
N THR A 14 -24.97 21.31 -1.89
CA THR A 14 -25.73 21.21 -3.14
C THR A 14 -24.93 20.34 -4.12
N GLU A 15 -25.42 19.12 -4.39
CA GLU A 15 -24.86 18.09 -5.29
C GLU A 15 -24.61 18.54 -6.77
N GLY A 16 -24.66 19.84 -7.08
CA GLY A 16 -24.56 20.37 -8.45
C GLY A 16 -23.29 21.15 -8.80
N GLU A 17 -22.40 21.46 -7.84
CA GLU A 17 -21.26 22.38 -8.08
C GLU A 17 -19.87 21.83 -7.70
N SER A 18 -19.76 20.58 -7.21
CA SER A 18 -18.44 20.02 -6.90
C SER A 18 -17.75 19.53 -8.16
N ILE A 19 -16.66 20.21 -8.53
CA ILE A 19 -15.72 19.78 -9.57
C ILE A 19 -14.80 18.65 -9.09
N LEU A 20 -15.10 18.01 -7.96
CA LEU A 20 -14.22 17.03 -7.34
C LEU A 20 -14.88 15.66 -7.38
N PRO A 21 -14.13 14.63 -7.79
CA PRO A 21 -14.63 13.27 -7.77
C PRO A 21 -15.06 12.84 -6.37
N THR A 22 -16.13 12.03 -6.31
CA THR A 22 -16.76 11.57 -5.06
C THR A 22 -15.95 10.49 -4.35
N SER A 23 -15.02 9.85 -5.05
CA SER A 23 -14.08 8.87 -4.50
C SER A 23 -12.73 8.93 -5.19
N PHE A 24 -11.67 8.67 -4.42
CA PHE A 24 -10.28 8.54 -4.87
C PHE A 24 -9.65 7.25 -4.33
N LYS A 25 -10.46 6.21 -4.17
CA LYS A 25 -9.97 4.92 -3.68
C LYS A 25 -10.69 3.73 -4.29
N VAL A 26 -9.98 2.61 -4.24
CA VAL A 26 -10.55 1.29 -4.43
C VAL A 26 -10.66 0.65 -3.05
N ASP A 27 -11.89 0.37 -2.63
CA ASP A 27 -12.15 -0.40 -1.42
C ASP A 27 -11.68 -1.84 -1.62
N ILE A 28 -11.10 -2.44 -0.58
CA ILE A 28 -10.60 -3.81 -0.60
C ILE A 28 -11.36 -4.64 0.46
N PRO A 29 -11.79 -5.88 0.15
CA PRO A 29 -12.47 -6.73 1.13
C PRO A 29 -11.67 -6.94 2.42
N SER A 30 -12.35 -6.93 3.58
CA SER A 30 -11.72 -7.04 4.90
C SER A 30 -11.06 -8.39 5.17
N SER A 31 -11.47 -9.41 4.41
CA SER A 31 -10.82 -10.71 4.34
C SER A 31 -9.34 -10.62 3.96
N ILE A 32 -8.95 -9.67 3.10
CA ILE A 32 -7.55 -9.52 2.63
C ILE A 32 -6.92 -8.17 2.97
N SER A 33 -7.70 -7.20 3.47
CA SER A 33 -7.21 -5.91 3.95
C SER A 33 -7.66 -5.69 5.39
N ASN A 34 -6.77 -5.95 6.35
CA ASN A 34 -7.08 -5.81 7.77
C ASN A 34 -5.82 -5.62 8.63
N ASP A 35 -5.92 -4.80 9.67
CA ASP A 35 -4.87 -4.52 10.66
C ASP A 35 -5.03 -5.33 11.98
N GLN A 36 -6.16 -6.02 12.16
CA GLN A 36 -6.51 -6.80 13.35
C GLN A 36 -5.84 -8.19 13.32
N SER A 37 -4.53 -8.29 13.55
CA SER A 37 -3.88 -9.50 14.13
C SER A 37 -2.35 -9.41 14.17
N ASN A 38 -1.79 -8.62 15.08
CA ASN A 38 -0.35 -8.75 15.37
C ASN A 38 -0.13 -9.65 16.59
N LYS A 39 0.42 -10.85 16.37
CA LYS A 39 1.33 -11.42 17.36
C LYS A 39 2.56 -10.51 17.42
N SER A 40 3.00 -10.20 18.64
CA SER A 40 4.28 -9.54 18.91
C SER A 40 5.41 -10.32 18.24
N ILE A 41 6.19 -9.63 17.41
CA ILE A 41 7.29 -10.12 16.57
C ILE A 41 8.57 -10.34 17.38
N GLN A 42 8.47 -10.74 18.65
CA GLN A 42 9.66 -11.03 19.47
C GLN A 42 10.35 -12.30 18.95
N ALA A 43 11.28 -12.12 18.00
CA ALA A 43 12.31 -13.07 17.56
C ALA A 43 11.85 -14.50 17.23
N ASP A 44 10.55 -14.74 17.03
CA ASP A 44 10.02 -16.06 16.66
C ASP A 44 10.02 -16.22 15.15
N THR A 45 10.28 -17.44 14.68
CA THR A 45 10.37 -17.71 13.25
C THR A 45 8.98 -17.83 12.63
N LEU A 46 8.71 -17.04 11.58
CA LEU A 46 7.40 -17.00 10.93
C LEU A 46 7.04 -18.32 10.24
N LYS A 47 5.81 -18.78 10.47
CA LYS A 47 5.20 -19.92 9.74
C LYS A 47 4.45 -19.45 8.50
N GLY A 48 4.13 -20.39 7.60
CA GLY A 48 3.42 -20.08 6.35
C GLY A 48 2.12 -19.30 6.53
N ASN A 49 1.27 -19.69 7.48
CA ASN A 49 0.04 -18.95 7.80
C ASN A 49 0.32 -17.54 8.33
N GLU A 50 1.36 -17.34 9.14
CA GLU A 50 1.74 -16.02 9.67
C GLU A 50 2.25 -15.11 8.55
N ILE A 51 2.95 -15.67 7.56
CA ILE A 51 3.40 -14.95 6.36
C ILE A 51 2.20 -14.51 5.51
N TYR A 52 1.17 -15.34 5.37
CA TYR A 52 -0.09 -14.97 4.72
C TYR A 52 -0.91 -13.93 5.52
N GLU A 53 -0.90 -13.99 6.85
CA GLU A 53 -1.57 -12.97 7.68
C GLU A 53 -0.86 -11.62 7.56
N HIS A 54 0.49 -11.58 7.54
CA HIS A 54 1.25 -10.34 7.35
C HIS A 54 0.92 -9.64 6.02
N LEU A 55 0.64 -10.41 4.96
CA LEU A 55 0.21 -9.84 3.68
C LEU A 55 -1.01 -8.92 3.84
N ARG A 56 -1.96 -9.28 4.70
CA ARG A 56 -3.18 -8.49 4.92
C ARG A 56 -2.86 -7.11 5.49
N THR A 57 -1.84 -7.03 6.34
CA THR A 57 -1.36 -5.77 6.89
C THR A 57 -0.75 -4.89 5.82
N PHE A 58 0.03 -5.43 4.89
CA PHE A 58 0.63 -4.63 3.80
C PHE A 58 -0.42 -4.10 2.83
N ILE A 59 -1.44 -4.91 2.54
CA ILE A 59 -2.59 -4.47 1.74
C ILE A 59 -3.38 -3.40 2.49
N ALA A 60 -3.61 -3.56 3.80
CA ALA A 60 -4.27 -2.55 4.63
C ALA A 60 -3.52 -1.23 4.71
N ILE A 61 -2.18 -1.26 4.78
CA ILE A 61 -1.35 -0.04 4.71
C ILE A 61 -1.56 0.66 3.36
N GLY A 62 -1.60 -0.11 2.27
CA GLY A 62 -1.85 0.41 0.93
C GLY A 62 -3.25 1.01 0.76
N GLU A 63 -4.29 0.34 1.28
CA GLU A 63 -5.67 0.86 1.29
C GLU A 63 -5.81 2.10 2.17
N GLY A 64 -5.26 2.09 3.39
CA GLY A 64 -5.30 3.22 4.31
C GLY A 64 -4.60 4.47 3.76
N ALA A 65 -3.55 4.31 2.95
CA ALA A 65 -2.95 5.44 2.23
C ALA A 65 -3.93 6.10 1.24
N ALA A 66 -4.82 5.33 0.60
CA ALA A 66 -5.84 5.86 -0.29
C ALA A 66 -7.00 6.53 0.48
N ASP A 67 -7.32 6.07 1.70
CA ASP A 67 -8.29 6.73 2.59
C ASP A 67 -7.88 8.17 2.94
N ILE A 68 -6.59 8.41 3.13
CA ILE A 68 -6.03 9.76 3.37
C ILE A 68 -6.36 10.66 2.17
N VAL A 69 -6.11 10.18 0.95
CA VAL A 69 -6.37 10.94 -0.28
C VAL A 69 -7.86 11.22 -0.45
N GLN A 70 -8.72 10.23 -0.22
CA GLN A 70 -10.16 10.44 -0.28
C GLN A 70 -10.62 11.51 0.71
N SER A 71 -10.12 11.45 1.95
CA SER A 71 -10.44 12.44 2.99
C SER A 71 -10.00 13.85 2.59
N ILE A 72 -8.84 13.98 1.93
CA ILE A 72 -8.38 15.25 1.38
C ILE A 72 -9.32 15.74 0.27
N MET A 73 -9.69 14.89 -0.69
CA MET A 73 -10.57 15.28 -1.79
C MET A 73 -11.95 15.71 -1.29
N GLN A 74 -12.47 15.04 -0.27
CA GLN A 74 -13.68 15.48 0.45
C GLN A 74 -13.48 16.85 1.10
N ALA A 75 -12.35 17.10 1.76
CA ALA A 75 -12.06 18.41 2.35
C ALA A 75 -11.98 19.51 1.29
N ILE A 76 -11.29 19.30 0.16
CA ILE A 76 -11.23 20.24 -0.97
C ILE A 76 -12.65 20.56 -1.45
N SER A 77 -13.54 19.56 -1.51
CA SER A 77 -14.94 19.74 -1.90
C SER A 77 -15.74 20.53 -0.87
N VAL A 78 -15.61 20.21 0.41
CA VAL A 78 -16.32 20.91 1.49
C VAL A 78 -15.90 22.38 1.59
N TYR A 79 -14.62 22.68 1.32
CA TYR A 79 -14.11 24.05 1.37
C TYR A 79 -14.22 24.81 0.04
N ASN A 80 -14.88 24.23 -0.98
CA ASN A 80 -15.06 24.84 -2.31
C ASN A 80 -13.74 25.34 -2.92
N ILE A 81 -12.67 24.54 -2.79
CA ILE A 81 -11.40 24.81 -3.46
C ILE A 81 -11.57 24.40 -4.93
N ASN A 82 -12.28 25.23 -5.70
CA ASN A 82 -12.79 24.93 -7.04
C ASN A 82 -12.27 25.88 -8.13
N ARG A 83 -11.22 26.64 -7.83
CA ARG A 83 -10.57 27.58 -8.75
C ARG A 83 -9.14 27.83 -8.30
N ALA A 84 -8.33 28.38 -9.21
CA ALA A 84 -7.00 28.85 -8.85
C ALA A 84 -7.09 29.83 -7.66
N MET A 85 -6.33 29.53 -6.60
CA MET A 85 -6.33 30.30 -5.37
C MET A 85 -5.03 30.11 -4.61
N SER A 86 -4.72 31.03 -3.70
CA SER A 86 -3.60 30.90 -2.78
C SER A 86 -4.02 31.43 -1.42
N LEU A 87 -3.70 30.67 -0.37
CA LEU A 87 -3.95 31.06 1.02
C LEU A 87 -2.89 30.49 1.94
N SER A 88 -2.81 31.03 3.14
CA SER A 88 -2.03 30.47 4.24
C SER A 88 -2.94 30.20 5.42
N PHE A 89 -2.72 29.08 6.10
CA PHE A 89 -3.44 28.70 7.32
C PHE A 89 -2.46 28.14 8.35
N GLN A 90 -2.90 28.00 9.60
CA GLN A 90 -2.11 27.36 10.65
C GLN A 90 -2.52 25.90 10.75
N GLY A 91 -1.56 24.97 10.74
CA GLY A 91 -1.81 23.56 10.99
C GLY A 91 -2.32 23.36 12.41
N ASP A 92 -3.43 22.64 12.56
CA ASP A 92 -4.05 22.44 13.87
C ASP A 92 -3.19 21.56 14.78
N ASP A 93 -2.43 20.62 14.20
CA ASP A 93 -1.64 19.63 14.95
C ASP A 93 -0.24 20.12 15.34
N ASP A 94 0.43 20.89 14.47
CA ASP A 94 1.80 21.38 14.70
C ASP A 94 1.90 22.90 14.94
N GLY A 95 0.81 23.64 14.75
CA GLY A 95 0.77 25.09 14.92
C GLY A 95 1.59 25.86 13.89
N ARG A 96 2.09 25.21 12.82
CA ARG A 96 2.96 25.83 11.81
C ARG A 96 2.14 26.40 10.67
N THR A 97 2.65 27.45 10.02
CA THR A 97 1.99 28.02 8.86
C THR A 97 2.15 27.10 7.65
N LYS A 98 1.03 26.80 6.99
CA LYS A 98 0.96 26.02 5.76
C LYS A 98 0.48 26.92 4.63
N ASN A 99 1.15 26.86 3.48
CA ASN A 99 0.76 27.61 2.28
C ASN A 99 0.07 26.66 1.32
N LEU A 100 -1.15 27.00 0.89
CA LEU A 100 -1.92 26.25 -0.09
C LEU A 100 -2.00 27.07 -1.37
N THR A 101 -1.65 26.45 -2.50
CA THR A 101 -1.82 27.04 -3.83
C THR A 101 -2.53 26.06 -4.75
N VAL A 102 -3.52 26.55 -5.49
CA VAL A 102 -4.21 25.84 -6.56
C VAL A 102 -3.96 26.56 -7.88
N VAL A 103 -3.58 25.81 -8.90
CA VAL A 103 -3.39 26.29 -10.27
C VAL A 103 -4.13 25.39 -11.25
N GLU A 104 -4.51 25.97 -12.38
CA GLU A 104 -5.16 25.27 -13.49
C GLU A 104 -4.14 24.89 -14.56
N ASN A 105 -4.46 23.88 -15.39
CA ASN A 105 -3.67 23.48 -16.55
C ASN A 105 -2.21 23.13 -16.20
N SER A 106 -2.05 22.30 -15.17
CA SER A 106 -0.75 21.89 -14.68
C SER A 106 -0.22 20.67 -15.44
N SER A 107 1.07 20.67 -15.81
CA SER A 107 1.72 19.47 -16.37
C SER A 107 2.54 18.75 -15.30
N TYR A 108 2.41 17.43 -15.23
CA TYR A 108 3.19 16.53 -14.36
C TYR A 108 3.22 15.11 -14.95
N ASP A 109 4.36 14.42 -14.89
CA ASP A 109 4.57 13.08 -15.46
C ASP A 109 4.12 12.95 -16.93
N GLY A 110 4.29 14.01 -17.72
CA GLY A 110 3.90 14.06 -19.13
C GLY A 110 2.38 14.13 -19.37
N ILE A 111 1.57 14.28 -18.32
CA ILE A 111 0.12 14.44 -18.36
C ILE A 111 -0.22 15.90 -18.07
N ASN A 112 -1.22 16.43 -18.79
CA ASN A 112 -1.83 17.71 -18.46
C ASN A 112 -3.04 17.46 -17.57
N TRP A 113 -3.01 18.06 -16.39
CA TRP A 113 -4.02 18.00 -15.35
C TRP A 113 -4.84 19.29 -15.35
N GLU A 114 -6.14 19.14 -15.16
CA GLU A 114 -7.08 20.26 -15.07
C GLU A 114 -6.71 21.17 -13.90
N PHE A 115 -6.38 20.56 -12.74
CA PHE A 115 -5.97 21.27 -11.55
C PHE A 115 -4.76 20.63 -10.87
N GLN A 116 -3.99 21.46 -10.19
CA GLN A 116 -2.98 21.08 -9.21
C GLN A 116 -3.22 21.87 -7.92
N MET A 117 -3.23 21.18 -6.79
CA MET A 117 -3.10 21.76 -5.46
C MET A 117 -1.73 21.42 -4.89
N THR A 118 -1.11 22.35 -4.20
CA THR A 118 0.15 22.14 -3.48
C THR A 118 0.04 22.77 -2.10
N ILE A 119 0.38 22.01 -1.06
CA ILE A 119 0.52 22.49 0.31
C ILE A 119 1.97 22.34 0.75
N THR A 120 2.57 23.44 1.17
CA THR A 120 3.94 23.50 1.72
C THR A 120 3.92 23.93 3.18
N ASP A 121 4.91 23.48 3.94
CA ASP A 121 5.25 24.02 5.25
C ASP A 121 6.08 25.29 5.08
N ALA A 122 5.54 26.44 5.51
CA ALA A 122 6.08 27.75 5.17
C ALA A 122 7.52 27.97 5.67
N ASP A 123 7.89 27.43 6.85
CA ASP A 123 9.27 27.58 7.34
C ASP A 123 10.24 26.53 6.75
N SER A 124 9.75 25.60 5.93
CA SER A 124 10.52 24.52 5.31
C SER A 124 10.68 24.68 3.80
N GLU A 125 10.15 25.74 3.18
CA GLU A 125 10.21 25.92 1.72
C GLU A 125 11.63 26.03 1.16
N SER A 126 12.62 26.33 2.00
CA SER A 126 14.04 26.33 1.63
C SER A 126 14.71 24.95 1.67
N ASN A 127 14.01 23.91 2.13
CA ASN A 127 14.55 22.55 2.18
C ASN A 127 14.64 21.93 0.78
N ALA A 128 15.41 20.84 0.67
CA ALA A 128 15.62 20.16 -0.62
C ALA A 128 14.31 19.62 -1.24
N ASP A 129 13.32 19.30 -0.40
CA ASP A 129 11.99 18.86 -0.82
C ASP A 129 11.00 20.02 -1.04
N GLY A 130 11.48 21.27 -0.98
CA GLY A 130 10.65 22.47 -1.11
C GLY A 130 9.64 22.67 0.01
N GLY A 131 9.77 21.95 1.14
CA GLY A 131 8.78 21.95 2.21
C GLY A 131 7.44 21.34 1.78
N ASN A 132 7.39 20.59 0.68
CA ASN A 132 6.17 19.98 0.17
C ASN A 132 5.61 18.99 1.19
N GLY A 133 4.41 19.28 1.70
CA GLY A 133 3.63 18.34 2.51
C GLY A 133 2.67 17.54 1.65
N MET A 134 2.07 18.18 0.66
CA MET A 134 1.10 17.54 -0.21
C MET A 134 1.07 18.18 -1.59
N GLN A 135 0.90 17.35 -2.62
CA GLN A 135 0.61 17.80 -3.96
C GLN A 135 -0.41 16.88 -4.60
N ILE A 136 -1.50 17.46 -5.12
CA ILE A 136 -2.59 16.69 -5.73
C ILE A 136 -2.84 17.24 -7.12
N PHE A 137 -2.95 16.35 -8.09
CA PHE A 137 -3.32 16.62 -9.46
C PHE A 137 -4.60 15.88 -9.78
N TRP A 138 -5.57 16.50 -10.45
CA TRP A 138 -6.78 15.80 -10.83
C TRP A 138 -7.44 16.32 -12.10
N ASN A 139 -8.20 15.42 -12.72
CA ASN A 139 -9.13 15.68 -13.82
C ASN A 139 -10.53 15.27 -13.39
N THR A 140 -11.53 16.01 -13.87
CA THR A 140 -12.93 15.76 -13.52
C THR A 140 -13.63 14.79 -14.48
N SER A 141 -13.15 14.69 -15.72
CA SER A 141 -13.73 13.84 -16.75
C SER A 141 -12.67 13.32 -17.75
N PRO A 142 -12.37 12.02 -17.78
CA PRO A 142 -12.71 11.04 -16.74
C PRO A 142 -12.05 11.41 -15.40
N VAL A 143 -12.61 10.90 -14.30
CA VAL A 143 -12.04 11.05 -12.97
C VAL A 143 -10.66 10.40 -12.94
N LYS A 144 -9.63 11.21 -12.71
CA LYS A 144 -8.25 10.76 -12.53
C LYS A 144 -7.55 11.67 -11.53
N GLY A 145 -6.56 11.15 -10.83
CA GLY A 145 -5.64 12.01 -10.11
C GLY A 145 -4.43 11.32 -9.55
N ILE A 146 -3.49 12.15 -9.11
CA ILE A 146 -2.27 11.74 -8.43
C ILE A 146 -2.20 12.54 -7.14
N ALA A 147 -1.99 11.87 -6.02
CA ALA A 147 -1.70 12.49 -4.75
C ALA A 147 -0.29 12.10 -4.30
N LEU A 148 0.52 13.09 -3.95
CA LEU A 148 1.85 12.97 -3.37
C LEU A 148 1.80 13.54 -1.96
N LEU A 149 2.27 12.80 -0.97
CA LEU A 149 2.21 13.18 0.43
C LEU A 149 3.56 12.95 1.09
N LYS A 150 3.99 13.90 1.90
CA LYS A 150 5.09 13.75 2.85
C LYS A 150 4.56 14.08 4.24
N PRO A 151 4.10 13.07 5.01
CA PRO A 151 3.43 13.27 6.29
C PRO A 151 4.18 14.21 7.23
N TYR A 152 5.50 14.11 7.28
CA TYR A 152 6.35 14.97 8.10
C TYR A 152 6.15 16.47 7.85
N ASN A 153 6.01 16.88 6.59
CA ASN A 153 5.81 18.29 6.26
C ASN A 153 4.35 18.72 6.48
N ILE A 154 3.40 17.78 6.51
CA ILE A 154 2.01 18.03 6.90
C ILE A 154 1.93 18.30 8.41
N ASN A 155 2.52 17.42 9.22
CA ASN A 155 2.55 17.52 10.68
C ASN A 155 3.96 17.25 11.22
N ARG A 156 4.64 18.31 11.68
CA ARG A 156 6.03 18.21 12.18
C ARG A 156 6.16 17.52 13.55
N ASN A 157 5.06 17.28 14.25
CA ASN A 157 5.06 16.53 15.49
C ASN A 157 5.07 15.01 15.25
N ASP A 158 4.71 14.56 14.04
CA ASP A 158 4.78 13.16 13.66
C ASP A 158 6.20 12.83 13.15
N THR A 159 7.02 12.28 14.04
CA THR A 159 8.41 11.92 13.72
C THR A 159 8.57 10.46 13.30
N GLU A 160 7.52 9.65 13.33
CA GLU A 160 7.61 8.21 13.02
C GLU A 160 7.73 7.96 11.52
N LEU A 161 7.23 8.90 10.70
CA LEU A 161 7.24 8.85 9.24
C LEU A 161 8.01 10.03 8.62
N ASP A 162 9.09 10.46 9.29
CA ASP A 162 9.82 11.69 8.97
C ASP A 162 10.43 11.72 7.55
N GLN A 163 10.82 10.55 7.04
CA GLN A 163 11.36 10.38 5.68
C GLN A 163 10.32 9.88 4.67
N ALA A 164 9.19 9.36 5.12
CA ALA A 164 8.28 8.62 4.25
C ALA A 164 7.62 9.54 3.20
N VAL A 165 7.49 9.03 1.97
CA VAL A 165 6.76 9.70 0.89
C VAL A 165 5.77 8.72 0.27
N PHE A 166 4.55 9.19 0.07
CA PHE A 166 3.44 8.42 -0.47
C PHE A 166 3.07 8.99 -1.84
N ARG A 167 2.74 8.11 -2.77
CA ARG A 167 2.18 8.43 -4.09
C ARG A 167 1.00 7.52 -4.35
N ILE A 168 -0.14 8.11 -4.64
CA ILE A 168 -1.37 7.41 -4.98
C ILE A 168 -1.83 7.92 -6.35
N ASP A 169 -1.92 7.03 -7.32
CA ASP A 169 -2.48 7.31 -8.65
C ASP A 169 -3.85 6.63 -8.74
N TYR A 170 -4.91 7.37 -9.07
CA TYR A 170 -6.28 6.85 -9.18
C TYR A 170 -6.89 7.18 -10.55
N SER A 171 -7.71 6.28 -11.08
CA SER A 171 -8.40 6.50 -12.36
C SER A 171 -9.67 5.66 -12.50
N GLU A 172 -10.72 6.30 -13.02
CA GLU A 172 -11.99 5.70 -13.44
C GLU A 172 -12.13 5.71 -14.98
N ALA A 173 -11.02 5.87 -15.69
CA ALA A 173 -11.02 6.00 -17.15
C ALA A 173 -11.21 4.67 -17.90
N GLY A 174 -11.51 3.57 -17.20
CA GLY A 174 -11.60 2.23 -17.81
C GLY A 174 -10.25 1.64 -18.23
N GLU A 175 -9.14 2.18 -17.73
CA GLU A 175 -7.79 1.71 -18.06
C GLU A 175 -7.53 0.35 -17.39
N TYR A 176 -6.65 -0.46 -18.00
CA TYR A 176 -6.29 -1.81 -17.54
C TYR A 176 -7.46 -2.81 -17.45
N GLY A 177 -8.66 -2.46 -17.97
CA GLY A 177 -9.83 -3.33 -17.96
C GLY A 177 -10.67 -3.28 -16.69
N TYR A 178 -10.43 -2.30 -15.81
CA TYR A 178 -11.15 -2.12 -14.55
C TYR A 178 -12.09 -0.92 -14.60
N ASP A 179 -13.21 -0.98 -13.86
CA ASP A 179 -14.13 0.15 -13.69
C ASP A 179 -13.39 1.33 -13.02
N LYS A 180 -12.56 1.01 -12.03
CA LYS A 180 -11.63 1.92 -11.37
C LYS A 180 -10.41 1.18 -10.87
N HIS A 181 -9.29 1.88 -10.78
CA HIS A 181 -8.07 1.31 -10.20
C HIS A 181 -7.25 2.36 -9.46
N MET A 182 -6.34 1.88 -8.62
CA MET A 182 -5.33 2.69 -7.97
C MET A 182 -3.96 2.02 -7.99
N PHE A 183 -2.91 2.83 -8.08
CA PHE A 183 -1.56 2.46 -7.70
C PHE A 183 -1.19 3.20 -6.42
N VAL A 184 -0.61 2.48 -5.47
CA VAL A 184 -0.09 3.04 -4.21
C VAL A 184 1.41 2.74 -4.17
N SER A 185 2.20 3.76 -3.92
CA SER A 185 3.64 3.67 -3.71
C SER A 185 4.00 4.38 -2.41
N ILE A 186 4.73 3.71 -1.53
CA ILE A 186 5.25 4.28 -0.29
C ILE A 186 6.74 4.00 -0.29
N ILE A 187 7.55 5.01 -0.01
CA ILE A 187 9.01 4.88 0.07
C ILE A 187 9.52 5.46 1.38
N ASP A 188 10.72 5.04 1.74
CA ASP A 188 11.51 5.62 2.83
C ASP A 188 10.76 5.62 4.17
N ILE A 189 9.93 4.60 4.41
CA ILE A 189 9.40 4.35 5.76
C ILE A 189 10.61 4.08 6.68
N PRO A 190 10.76 4.84 7.78
CA PRO A 190 11.87 4.64 8.70
C PRO A 190 11.93 3.21 9.23
N MET A 191 13.10 2.57 9.07
CA MET A 191 13.28 1.18 9.48
C MET A 191 13.53 1.07 10.99
N PRO A 192 12.82 0.17 11.70
CA PRO A 192 13.10 -0.12 13.10
C PRO A 192 14.48 -0.78 13.26
N ASP A 193 14.96 -0.83 14.50
CA ASP A 193 16.16 -1.61 14.83
C ASP A 193 15.93 -3.08 14.42
N PRO A 194 16.81 -3.69 13.59
CA PRO A 194 16.67 -5.08 13.13
C PRO A 194 16.59 -6.11 14.28
N SER A 195 17.12 -5.77 15.46
CA SER A 195 17.04 -6.63 16.65
C SER A 195 15.70 -6.57 17.38
N ILE A 196 14.89 -5.54 17.08
CA ILE A 196 13.55 -5.35 17.63
C ILE A 196 12.51 -5.86 16.63
N ASP A 197 12.62 -5.44 15.37
CA ASP A 197 11.71 -5.84 14.30
C ASP A 197 12.48 -6.01 12.99
N PRO A 198 12.94 -7.24 12.68
CA PRO A 198 13.62 -7.51 11.42
C PRO A 198 12.67 -7.49 10.21
N PHE A 199 11.36 -7.58 10.43
CA PHE A 199 10.36 -7.66 9.37
C PHE A 199 9.76 -6.30 9.01
N GLY A 200 10.36 -5.20 9.49
CA GLY A 200 10.00 -3.85 9.08
C GLY A 200 10.04 -3.66 7.55
N MET A 201 9.11 -2.86 7.05
CA MET A 201 8.97 -2.52 5.63
C MET A 201 9.49 -1.10 5.40
N ASN A 202 10.36 -0.88 4.41
CA ASN A 202 10.74 0.48 4.02
C ASN A 202 9.97 1.01 2.80
N ASN A 203 9.68 0.13 1.83
CA ASN A 203 9.02 0.49 0.58
C ASN A 203 7.86 -0.46 0.27
N LEU A 204 6.78 0.07 -0.31
CA LEU A 204 5.64 -0.68 -0.81
C LEU A 204 5.28 -0.16 -2.21
N LYS A 205 4.98 -1.06 -3.14
CA LYS A 205 4.24 -0.73 -4.36
C LYS A 205 3.10 -1.70 -4.56
N MET A 206 1.90 -1.19 -4.76
CA MET A 206 0.69 -1.98 -4.90
C MET A 206 -0.21 -1.42 -5.99
N PHE A 207 -0.93 -2.30 -6.67
CA PHE A 207 -2.05 -1.99 -7.54
C PHE A 207 -3.31 -2.62 -6.96
N ALA A 208 -4.43 -1.93 -7.05
CA ALA A 208 -5.77 -2.49 -6.84
C ALA A 208 -6.70 -2.05 -7.96
N GLY A 209 -7.33 -3.00 -8.65
CA GLY A 209 -8.28 -2.77 -9.73
C GLY A 209 -9.62 -3.40 -9.41
N LYS A 210 -10.72 -2.70 -9.68
CA LYS A 210 -12.07 -3.15 -9.35
C LYS A 210 -12.96 -3.27 -10.58
N THR A 211 -13.69 -4.38 -10.67
CA THR A 211 -14.73 -4.63 -11.67
C THR A 211 -15.94 -5.27 -10.99
N GLY A 212 -17.04 -4.53 -10.87
CA GLY A 212 -18.18 -4.95 -10.03
C GLY A 212 -17.75 -5.20 -8.58
N ASP A 213 -18.03 -6.40 -8.05
CA ASP A 213 -17.68 -6.82 -6.68
C ASP A 213 -16.28 -7.44 -6.56
N ILE A 214 -15.56 -7.57 -7.67
CA ILE A 214 -14.23 -8.20 -7.71
C ILE A 214 -13.16 -7.12 -7.62
N VAL A 215 -12.19 -7.35 -6.74
CA VAL A 215 -11.00 -6.50 -6.56
C VAL A 215 -9.75 -7.34 -6.75
N ASP A 216 -9.00 -7.05 -7.81
CA ASP A 216 -7.72 -7.67 -8.11
C ASP A 216 -6.59 -6.80 -7.59
N ILE A 217 -5.61 -7.43 -6.95
CA ILE A 217 -4.52 -6.77 -6.26
C ILE A 217 -3.22 -7.45 -6.67
N TYR A 218 -2.20 -6.67 -6.93
CA TYR A 218 -0.84 -7.20 -6.97
C TYR A 218 0.13 -6.16 -6.44
N GLY A 219 1.20 -6.63 -5.82
CA GLY A 219 2.07 -5.74 -5.10
C GLY A 219 3.37 -6.40 -4.70
N ASN A 220 4.22 -5.56 -4.12
CA ASN A 220 5.48 -5.98 -3.57
C ASN A 220 5.88 -5.03 -2.44
N SER A 221 6.17 -5.56 -1.25
CA SER A 221 6.77 -4.82 -0.16
C SER A 221 8.21 -5.26 0.08
N ASN A 222 9.07 -4.30 0.43
CA ASN A 222 10.50 -4.48 0.64
C ASN A 222 10.84 -4.53 2.13
N HIS A 223 11.52 -5.59 2.56
CA HIS A 223 11.91 -5.81 3.95
C HIS A 223 13.42 -6.11 4.03
N PRO A 224 14.27 -5.06 4.01
CA PRO A 224 15.73 -5.21 3.90
C PRO A 224 16.37 -6.03 5.02
N ASN A 225 15.75 -6.04 6.21
CA ASN A 225 16.28 -6.72 7.39
C ASN A 225 15.64 -8.08 7.64
N ALA A 226 14.63 -8.47 6.85
CA ALA A 226 13.90 -9.72 7.08
C ALA A 226 14.85 -10.90 6.91
N PHE A 227 14.74 -11.89 7.79
CA PHE A 227 15.44 -13.16 7.71
C PHE A 227 14.53 -14.26 8.28
N PHE A 228 14.81 -15.52 7.93
CA PHE A 228 14.05 -16.67 8.42
C PHE A 228 14.91 -17.56 9.32
N TYR A 229 15.67 -18.50 8.75
CA TYR A 229 16.44 -19.49 9.51
C TYR A 229 17.95 -19.34 9.34
N THR A 230 18.39 -18.66 8.29
CA THR A 230 19.81 -18.44 8.00
C THR A 230 20.21 -16.99 8.27
N THR A 231 21.46 -16.65 7.96
CA THR A 231 21.96 -15.27 8.00
C THR A 231 21.62 -14.48 6.73
N ASN A 232 20.87 -15.07 5.79
CA ASN A 232 20.39 -14.37 4.60
C ASN A 232 19.37 -13.33 5.04
N THR A 233 19.59 -12.08 4.64
CA THR A 233 18.69 -10.97 4.93
C THR A 233 18.19 -10.33 3.65
N GLY A 234 17.03 -9.67 3.73
CA GLY A 234 16.49 -8.88 2.63
C GLY A 234 15.57 -9.69 1.75
N PHE A 235 14.30 -9.73 2.15
CA PHE A 235 13.25 -10.41 1.41
C PHE A 235 12.14 -9.44 1.08
N ASN A 236 11.44 -9.73 -0.02
CA ASN A 236 10.22 -9.03 -0.35
C ASN A 236 9.02 -9.93 -0.14
N TRP A 237 7.87 -9.33 0.13
CA TRP A 237 6.59 -10.02 0.00
C TRP A 237 6.05 -9.64 -1.38
N ALA A 238 6.26 -10.51 -2.37
CA ALA A 238 5.79 -10.32 -3.73
C ALA A 238 4.47 -11.07 -3.91
N PHE A 239 3.36 -10.38 -4.18
CA PHE A 239 2.03 -10.98 -4.10
C PHE A 239 1.09 -10.62 -5.24
N VAL A 240 0.11 -11.51 -5.43
CA VAL A 240 -1.12 -11.28 -6.18
C VAL A 240 -2.29 -11.75 -5.31
N ALA A 241 -3.42 -11.07 -5.39
CA ALA A 241 -4.64 -11.46 -4.70
C ALA A 241 -5.87 -11.07 -5.52
N SER A 242 -6.96 -11.78 -5.32
CA SER A 242 -8.27 -11.42 -5.86
C SER A 242 -9.30 -11.60 -4.75
N GLY A 243 -10.13 -10.60 -4.53
CA GLY A 243 -11.15 -10.56 -3.50
C GLY A 243 -12.54 -10.34 -4.07
N ASN A 244 -13.56 -10.83 -3.37
CA ASN A 244 -14.95 -10.55 -3.63
C ASN A 244 -15.55 -9.78 -2.44
N GLU A 245 -15.97 -8.53 -2.66
CA GLU A 245 -16.52 -7.68 -1.61
C GLU A 245 -17.87 -8.18 -1.08
N ALA A 246 -18.75 -8.64 -1.97
CA ALA A 246 -20.10 -9.06 -1.59
C ALA A 246 -20.08 -10.32 -0.71
N GLN A 247 -19.10 -11.21 -0.93
CA GLN A 247 -18.92 -12.45 -0.16
C GLN A 247 -17.90 -12.31 0.98
N ASP A 248 -17.10 -11.25 0.98
CA ASP A 248 -15.93 -11.03 1.84
C ASP A 248 -15.03 -12.26 1.95
N ILE A 249 -14.60 -12.74 0.78
CA ILE A 249 -13.63 -13.81 0.61
C ILE A 249 -12.51 -13.34 -0.33
N ALA A 250 -11.33 -13.93 -0.16
CA ALA A 250 -10.20 -13.64 -1.04
C ALA A 250 -9.26 -14.84 -1.20
N VAL A 251 -8.46 -14.78 -2.25
CA VAL A 251 -7.35 -15.70 -2.50
C VAL A 251 -6.09 -14.90 -2.78
N ALA A 252 -4.94 -15.38 -2.32
CA ALA A 252 -3.65 -14.77 -2.62
C ALA A 252 -2.56 -15.81 -2.89
N GLU A 253 -1.65 -15.47 -3.80
CA GLU A 253 -0.35 -16.11 -3.92
C GLU A 253 0.73 -15.12 -3.50
N LEU A 254 1.73 -15.64 -2.80
CA LEU A 254 2.78 -14.86 -2.19
C LEU A 254 4.11 -15.60 -2.38
N GLY A 255 5.12 -14.85 -2.79
CA GLY A 255 6.50 -15.29 -2.82
C GLY A 255 7.39 -14.39 -1.97
N LEU A 256 8.55 -14.94 -1.62
CA LEU A 256 9.57 -14.35 -0.76
C LEU A 256 10.90 -14.21 -1.52
N PRO A 257 10.94 -13.51 -2.67
CA PRO A 257 12.19 -13.32 -3.40
C PRO A 257 13.16 -12.42 -2.62
N PRO A 258 14.48 -12.55 -2.84
CA PRO A 258 15.44 -11.57 -2.36
C PRO A 258 15.10 -10.18 -2.87
N HIS A 259 15.25 -9.16 -2.02
CA HIS A 259 14.85 -7.79 -2.36
C HIS A 259 15.62 -7.16 -3.54
N THR A 260 16.80 -7.69 -3.86
CA THR A 260 17.61 -7.27 -5.00
C THR A 260 17.34 -8.06 -6.28
N LEU A 261 16.40 -9.02 -6.26
CA LEU A 261 16.09 -9.84 -7.42
C LEU A 261 15.47 -8.98 -8.54
N ASP A 262 16.10 -9.01 -9.71
CA ASP A 262 15.57 -8.40 -10.93
C ASP A 262 14.80 -9.46 -11.75
N ALA A 263 13.54 -9.66 -11.38
CA ALA A 263 12.61 -10.54 -12.08
C ALA A 263 11.19 -9.95 -12.02
N SER A 264 10.42 -10.17 -13.09
CA SER A 264 9.05 -9.65 -13.22
C SER A 264 8.04 -10.75 -13.60
N ASP A 265 8.50 -11.98 -13.83
CA ASP A 265 7.63 -13.08 -14.22
C ASP A 265 7.07 -13.83 -13.00
N ARG A 266 5.83 -14.31 -13.15
CA ARG A 266 5.10 -15.04 -12.12
C ARG A 266 5.84 -16.30 -11.66
N ALA A 267 6.35 -17.10 -12.58
CA ALA A 267 6.97 -18.39 -12.26
C ALA A 267 8.20 -18.20 -11.35
N THR A 268 9.02 -17.19 -11.61
CA THR A 268 10.12 -16.85 -10.72
C THR A 268 9.60 -16.33 -9.37
N LEU A 269 8.74 -15.31 -9.40
CA LEU A 269 8.37 -14.60 -8.16
C LEU A 269 7.47 -15.41 -7.23
N LEU A 270 6.54 -16.22 -7.76
CA LEU A 270 5.51 -16.91 -6.97
C LEU A 270 5.68 -18.43 -6.90
N GLU A 271 6.38 -19.07 -7.85
CA GLU A 271 6.61 -20.52 -7.81
C GLU A 271 8.02 -20.84 -7.28
N THR A 272 9.05 -20.27 -7.91
CA THR A 272 10.45 -20.48 -7.51
C THR A 272 10.70 -19.91 -6.12
N TYR A 273 10.23 -18.69 -5.87
CA TYR A 273 10.32 -18.05 -4.56
C TYR A 273 9.01 -18.19 -3.76
N SER A 274 8.21 -19.23 -3.99
CA SER A 274 7.01 -19.49 -3.15
C SER A 274 7.39 -19.59 -1.66
N ILE A 275 6.45 -19.29 -0.77
CA ILE A 275 6.65 -19.42 0.69
C ILE A 275 7.23 -20.80 1.02
N LYS A 276 6.61 -21.87 0.52
CA LYS A 276 7.04 -23.24 0.79
C LYS A 276 8.46 -23.50 0.29
N THR A 277 8.81 -23.06 -0.91
CA THR A 277 10.17 -23.26 -1.46
C THR A 277 11.21 -22.54 -0.60
N VAL A 278 10.99 -21.25 -0.32
CA VAL A 278 11.94 -20.42 0.43
C VAL A 278 12.12 -20.94 1.86
N LEU A 279 11.03 -21.26 2.56
CA LEU A 279 11.13 -21.82 3.92
C LEU A 279 11.77 -23.22 3.93
N THR A 280 11.49 -24.06 2.92
CA THR A 280 12.15 -25.38 2.78
C THR A 280 13.66 -25.21 2.66
N ASP A 281 14.12 -24.31 1.80
CA ASP A 281 15.54 -24.08 1.56
C ASP A 281 16.23 -23.49 2.79
N GLU A 282 15.62 -22.48 3.42
CA GLU A 282 16.15 -21.84 4.63
C GLU A 282 16.26 -22.83 5.81
N ILE A 283 15.24 -23.67 6.04
CA ILE A 283 15.26 -24.68 7.11
C ILE A 283 16.31 -25.76 6.82
N ASN A 284 16.36 -26.28 5.59
CA ASN A 284 17.35 -27.29 5.21
C ASN A 284 18.78 -26.77 5.38
N GLN A 285 19.03 -25.53 4.92
CA GLN A 285 20.33 -24.90 5.04
C GLN A 285 20.71 -24.65 6.51
N HIS A 286 19.76 -24.21 7.33
CA HIS A 286 19.97 -24.06 8.77
C HIS A 286 20.36 -25.39 9.44
N PHE A 287 19.64 -26.47 9.13
CA PHE A 287 19.90 -27.79 9.71
C PHE A 287 21.27 -28.35 9.31
N ILE A 288 21.65 -28.19 8.04
CA ILE A 288 22.99 -28.56 7.57
C ILE A 288 24.06 -27.76 8.32
N ASN A 289 23.89 -26.44 8.45
CA ASN A 289 24.88 -25.57 9.08
C ASN A 289 25.03 -25.83 10.58
N THR A 290 23.91 -26.09 11.28
CA THR A 290 23.88 -26.22 12.74
C THR A 290 24.16 -27.65 13.20
N TYR A 291 23.64 -28.65 12.48
CA TYR A 291 23.64 -30.05 12.92
C TYR A 291 24.33 -31.02 11.96
N GLY A 292 24.63 -30.61 10.72
CA GLY A 292 25.31 -31.45 9.73
C GLY A 292 24.43 -32.51 9.07
N PHE A 293 23.10 -32.41 9.17
CA PHE A 293 22.14 -33.30 8.52
C PHE A 293 20.88 -32.54 8.09
N LEU A 294 20.03 -33.16 7.26
CA LEU A 294 18.73 -32.61 6.85
C LEU A 294 17.62 -33.02 7.82
N PRO A 295 16.63 -32.16 8.08
CA PRO A 295 15.46 -32.54 8.88
C PRO A 295 14.73 -33.73 8.24
N ASP A 296 14.02 -34.49 9.07
CA ASP A 296 13.13 -35.53 8.56
C ASP A 296 12.05 -34.92 7.64
N SER A 297 11.85 -35.53 6.48
CA SER A 297 10.99 -34.95 5.43
C SER A 297 9.52 -34.88 5.82
N ALA A 298 9.03 -35.84 6.61
CA ALA A 298 7.64 -35.80 7.08
C ALA A 298 7.44 -34.68 8.11
N SER A 299 8.39 -34.55 9.04
CA SER A 299 8.39 -33.48 10.04
C SER A 299 8.48 -32.09 9.41
N LEU A 300 9.28 -31.93 8.35
CA LEU A 300 9.37 -30.67 7.60
C LEU A 300 8.08 -30.36 6.84
N ALA A 301 7.48 -31.36 6.19
CA ALA A 301 6.20 -31.19 5.50
C ALA A 301 5.08 -30.80 6.46
N ASP A 302 5.00 -31.42 7.64
CA ASP A 302 4.03 -31.09 8.68
C ASP A 302 4.23 -29.65 9.19
N TYR A 303 5.49 -29.21 9.35
CA TYR A 303 5.81 -27.84 9.75
C TYR A 303 5.37 -26.80 8.71
N LEU A 304 5.44 -27.15 7.42
CA LEU A 304 5.11 -26.29 6.28
C LEU A 304 3.68 -26.48 5.75
N GLY A 305 2.78 -27.13 6.50
CA GLY A 305 1.43 -27.47 6.05
C GLY A 305 0.57 -26.29 5.59
N ASP A 306 0.85 -25.08 6.10
CA ASP A 306 0.14 -23.84 5.74
C ASP A 306 0.95 -22.93 4.80
N ALA A 307 2.02 -23.43 4.19
CA ALA A 307 2.87 -22.68 3.26
C ALA A 307 2.53 -22.93 1.78
N ASP A 308 1.55 -23.79 1.48
CA ASP A 308 1.18 -24.14 0.11
C ASP A 308 0.40 -23.01 -0.57
N ALA A 309 0.75 -22.69 -1.81
CA ALA A 309 0.02 -21.71 -2.60
C ALA A 309 -1.23 -22.33 -3.26
N PRO A 310 -2.34 -21.59 -3.39
CA PRO A 310 -2.58 -20.24 -2.86
C PRO A 310 -3.12 -20.27 -1.41
N GLY A 311 -3.05 -19.13 -0.73
CA GLY A 311 -3.70 -18.88 0.56
C GLY A 311 -5.13 -18.38 0.38
N TYR A 312 -6.07 -18.87 1.19
CA TYR A 312 -7.49 -18.53 1.14
C TYR A 312 -7.92 -17.80 2.39
N PHE A 313 -8.76 -16.78 2.22
CA PHE A 313 -9.19 -15.86 3.27
C PHE A 313 -10.70 -15.69 3.29
N ASN A 314 -11.25 -15.49 4.48
CA ASN A 314 -12.65 -15.14 4.70
C ASN A 314 -12.75 -14.02 5.74
N THR A 315 -13.96 -13.70 6.19
CA THR A 315 -14.23 -12.66 7.20
C THR A 315 -13.43 -12.79 8.50
N ASN A 316 -12.88 -13.97 8.82
CA ASN A 316 -12.08 -14.21 10.01
C ASN A 316 -10.56 -14.15 9.77
N GLY A 317 -10.12 -13.85 8.55
CA GLY A 317 -8.71 -13.86 8.15
C GLY A 317 -8.31 -15.10 7.37
N PHE A 318 -7.05 -15.53 7.52
CA PHE A 318 -6.52 -16.70 6.84
C PHE A 318 -7.31 -17.96 7.24
N SER A 319 -7.77 -18.70 6.24
CA SER A 319 -8.57 -19.90 6.41
C SER A 319 -7.72 -21.17 6.26
N GLN A 320 -7.03 -21.29 5.12
CA GLN A 320 -6.19 -22.45 4.77
C GLN A 320 -5.36 -22.16 3.52
N SER A 321 -4.44 -23.06 3.19
CA SER A 321 -3.54 -22.96 2.05
C SER A 321 -3.70 -24.15 1.07
N GLY A 322 -3.29 -23.97 -0.19
CA GLY A 322 -3.20 -25.01 -1.22
C GLY A 322 -4.53 -25.46 -1.86
N SER A 323 -5.60 -25.63 -1.09
CA SER A 323 -6.90 -26.09 -1.61
C SER A 323 -8.03 -25.13 -1.26
N ALA A 324 -8.90 -24.83 -2.22
CA ALA A 324 -10.02 -23.91 -2.02
C ALA A 324 -11.03 -24.45 -0.98
N PRO A 325 -11.51 -23.61 -0.03
CA PRO A 325 -12.52 -24.01 0.96
C PRO A 325 -13.89 -24.34 0.35
N SER A 326 -14.25 -23.68 -0.74
CA SER A 326 -15.52 -23.88 -1.47
C SER A 326 -15.36 -23.54 -2.96
N GLY A 327 -16.39 -23.81 -3.76
CA GLY A 327 -16.43 -23.43 -5.17
C GLY A 327 -16.52 -21.92 -5.42
N ASP A 328 -16.86 -21.12 -4.40
CA ASP A 328 -17.01 -19.67 -4.51
C ASP A 328 -15.67 -18.97 -4.82
N TYR A 329 -14.54 -19.62 -4.49
CA TYR A 329 -13.20 -19.11 -4.76
C TYR A 329 -12.73 -19.35 -6.20
N SER A 330 -13.46 -20.14 -7.01
CA SER A 330 -13.03 -20.48 -8.37
C SER A 330 -12.77 -19.25 -9.26
N PRO A 331 -13.67 -18.24 -9.31
CA PRO A 331 -13.42 -17.05 -10.12
C PRO A 331 -12.17 -16.29 -9.66
N LEU A 332 -11.95 -16.24 -8.34
CA LEU A 332 -10.79 -15.55 -7.75
C LEU A 332 -9.48 -16.29 -8.07
N ASN A 333 -9.50 -17.63 -8.02
CA ASN A 333 -8.36 -18.46 -8.42
C ASN A 333 -7.99 -18.20 -9.89
N ASP A 334 -8.98 -18.13 -10.77
CA ASP A 334 -8.74 -17.91 -12.21
C ASP A 334 -8.15 -16.52 -12.46
N ASN A 335 -8.65 -15.49 -11.76
CA ASN A 335 -8.14 -14.12 -11.88
C ASN A 335 -6.66 -14.01 -11.51
N ILE A 336 -6.27 -14.58 -10.36
CA ILE A 336 -4.90 -14.45 -9.88
C ILE A 336 -3.87 -15.05 -10.85
N GLN A 337 -4.22 -16.05 -11.66
CA GLN A 337 -3.28 -16.68 -12.62
C GLN A 337 -2.81 -15.73 -13.72
N SER A 338 -3.58 -14.67 -14.01
CA SER A 338 -3.23 -13.68 -15.03
C SER A 338 -2.31 -12.56 -14.51
N MET A 339 -2.08 -12.52 -13.20
CA MET A 339 -1.35 -11.43 -12.54
C MET A 339 0.10 -11.80 -12.24
N ALA A 340 0.93 -10.77 -12.12
CA ALA A 340 2.31 -10.88 -11.65
C ALA A 340 2.63 -9.75 -10.66
N PRO A 341 3.38 -10.02 -9.58
CA PRO A 341 3.82 -8.99 -8.65
C PRO A 341 4.74 -7.96 -9.31
N PHE A 342 4.93 -6.80 -8.66
CA PHE A 342 5.99 -5.88 -9.06
C PHE A 342 7.38 -6.48 -8.83
N ASN A 343 8.32 -6.10 -9.69
CA ASN A 343 9.72 -6.51 -9.62
C ASN A 343 10.38 -6.08 -8.29
N PRO A 344 10.99 -7.00 -7.53
CA PRO A 344 11.61 -6.70 -6.23
C PRO A 344 12.67 -5.59 -6.30
N SER A 345 13.60 -5.69 -7.26
CA SER A 345 14.67 -4.70 -7.42
C SER A 345 14.15 -3.29 -7.73
N THR A 346 13.07 -3.19 -8.51
CA THR A 346 12.42 -1.91 -8.82
C THR A 346 11.75 -1.30 -7.59
N VAL A 347 11.11 -2.11 -6.74
CA VAL A 347 10.50 -1.62 -5.49
C VAL A 347 11.55 -1.26 -4.45
N ASN A 348 12.65 -2.02 -4.36
CA ASN A 348 13.77 -1.69 -3.49
C ASN A 348 14.43 -0.35 -3.86
N ASN A 349 14.45 0.00 -5.15
CA ASN A 349 15.01 1.27 -5.65
C ASN A 349 13.93 2.29 -6.03
N LEU A 350 12.72 2.18 -5.48
CA LEU A 350 11.60 3.05 -5.81
C LEU A 350 11.90 4.49 -5.38
N THR A 351 11.58 5.45 -6.24
CA THR A 351 11.74 6.88 -5.97
C THR A 351 10.43 7.59 -6.25
N ILE A 352 10.12 8.61 -5.44
CA ILE A 352 8.96 9.49 -5.60
C ILE A 352 9.48 10.92 -5.52
N GLU A 353 9.16 11.72 -6.52
CA GLU A 353 9.55 13.12 -6.59
C GLU A 353 8.29 13.99 -6.60
N PHE A 354 8.35 15.14 -5.92
CA PHE A 354 7.35 16.18 -6.08
C PHE A 354 7.63 16.98 -7.34
N LYS A 355 6.58 17.56 -7.93
CA LYS A 355 6.78 18.57 -8.98
C LYS A 355 7.35 19.84 -8.36
N ASN A 356 8.52 20.25 -8.84
CA ASN A 356 9.19 21.51 -8.52
C ASN A 356 8.60 22.71 -9.25
#